data_AF-A0A0D8L576-F1
#
_entry.id   AF-A0A0D8L576-F1
#
_cell.length_a   1.000
_cell.length_b   1.000
_cell.length_c   1.000
_cell.angle_alpha   90.00
_cell.angle_beta   90.00
_cell.angle_gamma   90.00
#
_symmetry.space_group_name_H-M   'P 1'
#
loop_
_entity.id
_entity.type
_entity.pdbx_description
1 polymer ?
#
loop_
_entity_poly.entity_id
_entity_poly.type
_entity_poly.pdbx_seq_one_letter_code
_entity_poly.pdbx_strand_id
1 'polypeptide(L)' 'IARGCAAVTLTTFRDVAWNRPYYEHLGFEVCDVSRAPALEAVMLKEAEYGLQFCDRCSMIYRIF' A
#
# COMPACT_ATOMS: atom_id res chain seq x y z
N ILE A 1 6.16 0.41 -19.65
CA ILE A 1 5.99 -1.05 -19.94
C ILE A 1 5.83 -1.77 -18.62
N ALA A 2 4.71 -2.45 -18.40
CA ALA A 2 4.54 -3.33 -17.23
C ALA A 2 5.47 -4.54 -17.38
N ARG A 3 6.31 -4.83 -16.38
CA ARG A 3 7.33 -5.90 -16.44
C ARG A 3 6.74 -7.33 -16.28
N GLY A 4 5.52 -7.57 -16.76
CA GLY A 4 4.79 -8.81 -16.51
C GLY A 4 4.20 -8.95 -15.10
N CYS A 5 4.17 -7.87 -14.32
CA CYS A 5 3.53 -7.86 -13.01
C CYS A 5 1.99 -7.76 -13.15
N ALA A 6 1.25 -8.52 -12.34
CA ALA A 6 -0.22 -8.49 -12.31
C ALA A 6 -0.79 -7.31 -11.50
N ALA A 7 0.03 -6.68 -10.66
CA ALA A 7 -0.39 -5.55 -9.84
C ALA A 7 0.82 -4.73 -9.40
N VAL A 8 0.55 -3.50 -8.96
CA VAL A 8 1.46 -2.62 -8.22
C VAL A 8 0.88 -2.45 -6.82
N THR A 9 1.71 -2.57 -5.80
CA THR A 9 1.34 -2.27 -4.42
C THR A 9 2.14 -1.09 -3.89
N LEU A 10 1.58 -0.40 -2.90
CA LEU A 10 2.25 0.67 -2.17
C LEU A 10 1.82 0.67 -0.70
N THR A 11 2.61 1.34 0.13
CA THR A 11 2.28 1.71 1.51
C THR A 11 2.24 3.23 1.59
N THR A 12 1.21 3.78 2.21
CA THR A 12 1.06 5.24 2.40
C THR A 12 0.47 5.56 3.77
N PHE A 13 0.37 6.84 4.12
CA PHE A 13 -0.27 7.26 5.36
C PHE A 13 -1.79 7.18 5.25
N ARG A 14 -2.40 6.55 6.24
CA ARG A 14 -3.85 6.33 6.32
C ARG A 14 -4.62 7.64 6.46
N ASP A 15 -4.18 8.51 7.37
CA ASP A 15 -4.96 9.66 7.84
C ASP A 15 -4.48 11.00 7.26
N VAL A 16 -3.58 10.96 6.28
CA VAL A 16 -3.22 12.15 5.51
C VAL A 16 -4.29 12.39 4.45
N ALA A 17 -5.04 13.48 4.62
CA ALA A 17 -6.27 13.77 3.87
C ALA A 17 -6.13 13.72 2.33
N TRP A 18 -4.94 13.94 1.79
CA TRP A 18 -4.69 13.90 0.35
C TRP A 18 -4.11 12.57 -0.16
N ASN A 19 -3.51 11.74 0.70
CA ASN A 19 -2.76 10.55 0.27
C ASN A 19 -3.69 9.48 -0.32
N ARG A 20 -4.58 8.93 0.52
CA ARG A 20 -5.49 7.87 0.09
C ARG A 20 -6.38 8.32 -1.08
N PRO A 21 -7.01 9.51 -1.05
CA PRO A 21 -7.84 9.96 -2.18
C PRO A 21 -7.07 10.14 -3.49
N TYR A 22 -5.81 10.57 -3.41
CA TYR A 22 -4.97 10.68 -4.60
C TYR A 22 -4.74 9.31 -5.26
N TYR A 23 -4.39 8.28 -4.48
CA TYR A 23 -4.18 6.95 -5.03
C TYR A 23 -5.49 6.26 -5.43
N GLU A 24 -6.58 6.48 -4.70
CA GLU A 24 -7.93 6.04 -5.11
C GLU A 24 -8.31 6.62 -6.48
N HIS A 25 -8.04 7.91 -6.73
CA HIS A 25 -8.26 8.54 -8.04
C HIS A 25 -7.42 7.91 -9.16
N LEU A 26 -6.22 7.42 -8.85
CA LEU A 26 -5.37 6.67 -9.79
C LEU A 26 -5.80 5.20 -9.96
N GLY A 27 -6.87 4.76 -9.29
CA GLY A 27 -7.42 3.40 -9.37
C GLY A 27 -6.83 2.41 -8.37
N PHE A 28 -6.07 2.87 -7.36
CA PHE A 28 -5.63 1.99 -6.27
C PHE A 28 -6.76 1.75 -5.28
N GLU A 29 -6.81 0.54 -4.73
CA GLU A 29 -7.76 0.14 -3.69
C GLU A 29 -7.02 -0.22 -2.41
N VAL A 30 -7.66 -0.07 -1.25
CA VAL A 30 -7.09 -0.52 0.02
C VAL A 30 -6.91 -2.03 0.01
N CYS A 31 -5.71 -2.50 0.34
CA CYS A 31 -5.38 -3.92 0.37
C CYS A 31 -5.34 -4.44 1.81
N ASP A 32 -6.00 -5.57 2.04
CA ASP A 32 -5.91 -6.33 3.28
C ASP A 32 -4.56 -7.04 3.36
N VAL A 33 -3.66 -6.47 4.16
CA VAL A 33 -2.28 -6.94 4.34
C VAL A 33 -2.19 -8.32 4.98
N SER A 34 -3.22 -8.75 5.72
CA SER A 34 -3.24 -10.10 6.31
C SER A 34 -3.26 -11.21 5.24
N ARG A 35 -3.66 -10.86 4.01
CA ARG A 35 -3.67 -11.75 2.84
C ARG A 35 -2.43 -11.60 1.96
N ALA A 36 -1.49 -10.75 2.34
CA ALA A 36 -0.27 -10.44 1.60
C ALA A 36 0.96 -10.41 2.54
N PRO A 37 1.50 -11.57 2.97
CA PRO A 37 2.58 -11.65 3.96
C PRO A 37 3.84 -10.85 3.59
N ALA A 38 4.16 -10.76 2.30
CA ALA A 38 5.29 -9.95 1.84
C ALA A 38 5.08 -8.45 2.07
N LEU A 39 3.84 -7.97 1.97
CA LEU A 39 3.48 -6.57 2.18
C LEU A 39 3.40 -6.24 3.68
N GLU A 40 2.90 -7.18 4.48
CA GLU A 40 2.97 -7.10 5.94
C GLU A 40 4.42 -6.99 6.42
N ALA A 41 5.33 -7.82 5.89
CA ALA A 41 6.76 -7.75 6.21
C ALA A 41 7.40 -6.39 5.84
N VAL A 42 6.98 -5.79 4.72
CA VAL A 42 7.41 -4.42 4.35
C VAL A 42 6.92 -3.40 5.37
N MET A 43 5.66 -3.47 5.80
CA MET A 43 5.11 -2.55 6.80
C MET A 43 5.72 -2.73 8.19
N LEU A 44 6.07 -3.95 8.58
CA LEU A 44 6.80 -4.20 9.83
C LEU A 44 8.20 -3.57 9.78
N LYS A 45 8.90 -3.71 8.66
CA LYS A 45 10.20 -3.06 8.45
C LYS A 45 10.08 -1.54 8.42
N GLU A 46 9.02 -0.98 7.84
CA GLU A 46 8.71 0.45 7.92
C GLU A 46 8.56 0.92 9.39
N ALA A 47 7.90 0.11 10.24
CA ALA A 47 7.73 0.43 11.66
C ALA A 47 9.07 0.49 12.42
N GLU A 48 10.06 -0.33 12.05
CA GLU A 48 11.43 -0.23 12.59
C GLU A 48 12.09 1.12 12.29
N TYR A 49 11.68 1.80 11.22
CA TYR A 49 12.12 3.15 10.85
C TYR A 49 11.19 4.26 11.35
N GLY A 50 10.25 3.94 12.24
CA GLY A 50 9.34 4.92 12.86
C GLY A 50 8.03 5.15 12.09
N LEU A 51 7.79 4.46 10.98
CA LEU A 51 6.52 4.50 10.24
C LEU A 51 5.55 3.46 10.81
N GLN A 52 4.90 3.80 11.92
CA GLN A 52 4.10 2.87 12.71
C GLN A 52 2.97 2.23 11.90
N PHE A 53 2.75 0.92 12.09
CA PHE A 53 1.77 0.15 11.34
C PHE A 53 0.34 0.76 11.38
N CYS A 54 -0.06 1.34 12.52
CA CYS A 54 -1.37 1.97 12.70
C CYS A 54 -1.59 3.19 11.77
N ASP A 55 -0.53 3.95 11.51
CA ASP A 55 -0.57 5.18 10.72
C ASP A 55 -0.49 4.90 9.20
N ARG A 56 -0.25 3.63 8.86
CA ARG A 56 0.00 3.17 7.50
C ARG A 56 -1.20 2.40 6.97
N CYS A 57 -1.38 2.47 5.66
CA CYS A 57 -2.24 1.57 4.92
C CYS A 57 -1.52 1.08 3.68
N SER A 58 -1.90 -0.10 3.21
CA SER A 58 -1.42 -0.62 1.95
C SER A 58 -2.50 -0.49 0.89
N MET A 59 -2.08 -0.26 -0.36
CA MET A 59 -2.98 -0.14 -1.49
C MET A 59 -2.47 -0.94 -2.69
N ILE A 60 -3.38 -1.36 -3.56
CA ILE A 60 -3.09 -2.17 -4.74
C ILE A 60 -3.76 -1.59 -5.99
N TYR A 61 -3.02 -1.51 -7.08
CA TYR A 61 -3.53 -1.25 -8.42
C TYR A 61 -3.29 -2.50 -9.27
N ARG A 62 -4.37 -3.12 -9.74
CA ARG A 62 -4.26 -4.30 -10.61
C ARG A 62 -4.00 -3.84 -12.04
N ILE A 63 -2.95 -4.40 -12.62
CA ILE A 63 -2.67 -4.23 -14.03
C ILE A 63 -3.52 -5.32 -14.70
N PHE A 64 -4.40 -4.93 -15.62
CA PHE A 64 -5.43 -5.76 -16.30
C PHE A 64 -6.80 -5.82 -15.61
#